data_AF-A0A3N5HEI7-F1
#
_entry.id   AF-A0A3N5HEI7-F1
#
_cell.length_a   1.000
_cell.length_b   1.000
_cell.length_c   1.000
_cell.angle_alpha   90.00
_cell.angle_beta   90.00
_cell.angle_gamma   90.00
#
_symmetry.space_group_name_H-M   'P 1'
#
loop_
_entity.id
_entity.type
_entity.pdbx_description
1 polymer ?
#
loop_
_entity_poly.entity_id
_entity_poly.type
_entity_poly.pdbx_seq_one_letter_code
_entity_poly.pdbx_strand_id
1 'polypeptide(L)' 'MSQHIQDTPSVARVYCPGCEPEADPTSEILDLRWCEPHSPMRDGVDDTAVTAAAYLSGSAEAGGEDNRAWCALFHRRN' A
#
# COMPACT_ATOMS: atom_id res chain seq x y z
N MET A 1 3.76 -29.05 5.58
CA MET A 1 4.75 -28.44 4.66
C MET A 1 4.10 -27.19 4.10
N SER A 2 4.60 -26.00 4.45
CA SER A 2 4.07 -24.74 3.90
C SER A 2 4.49 -24.62 2.43
N GLN A 3 3.52 -24.43 1.54
CA GLN A 3 3.82 -24.08 0.16
C GLN A 3 4.40 -22.66 0.16
N HIS A 4 5.65 -22.52 -0.29
CA HIS A 4 6.22 -21.20 -0.55
C HIS A 4 5.55 -20.62 -1.80
N ILE A 5 4.68 -19.64 -1.60
CA ILE A 5 4.16 -18.80 -2.66
C ILE A 5 5.27 -17.80 -3.00
N GLN A 6 5.62 -17.68 -4.29
CA GLN A 6 6.56 -16.66 -4.72
C GLN A 6 5.87 -15.30 -4.68
N ASP A 7 6.58 -14.30 -4.14
CA ASP A 7 6.10 -12.92 -4.16
C ASP A 7 5.93 -12.44 -5.61
N THR A 8 4.92 -11.60 -5.81
CA THR A 8 4.71 -10.96 -7.11
C THR A 8 5.85 -9.97 -7.37
N PRO A 9 6.47 -9.97 -8.56
CA PRO A 9 7.48 -8.99 -8.91
C PRO A 9 6.96 -7.56 -8.74
N SER A 10 7.74 -6.68 -8.11
CA SER A 10 7.40 -5.26 -8.04
C SER A 10 7.44 -4.65 -9.44
N VAL A 11 6.31 -4.10 -9.86
CA VAL A 11 6.19 -3.29 -11.08
C VAL A 11 6.34 -1.79 -10.80
N ALA A 12 6.47 -1.42 -9.51
CA ALA A 12 6.60 -0.04 -9.09
C ALA A 12 8.02 0.48 -9.35
N ARG A 13 8.09 1.68 -9.92
CA ARG A 13 9.33 2.45 -10.05
C ARG A 13 9.58 3.21 -8.74
N VAL A 14 10.78 3.09 -8.19
CA VAL A 14 11.18 3.93 -7.05
C VAL A 14 11.32 5.37 -7.53
N TYR A 15 10.75 6.32 -6.79
CA TYR A 15 10.90 7.74 -7.09
C TYR A 15 11.02 8.59 -5.82
N CYS A 16 11.70 9.73 -5.97
CA CYS A 16 11.76 10.77 -4.95
C CYS A 16 10.97 11.99 -5.45
N PRO A 17 9.94 12.48 -4.71
CA PRO A 17 9.16 13.64 -5.13
C PRO A 17 9.99 14.91 -5.30
N GLY A 18 11.10 15.05 -4.58
CA GLY A 18 12.00 16.20 -4.75
C GLY A 18 12.87 16.12 -6.01
N CYS A 19 13.27 14.92 -6.43
CA CYS A 19 14.04 14.73 -7.67
C CYS A 19 13.14 14.80 -8.91
N GLU A 20 11.92 14.32 -8.78
CA GLU A 20 10.97 14.13 -9.88
C GLU A 20 9.61 14.73 -9.50
N PRO A 21 9.51 16.06 -9.39
CA PRO A 21 8.28 16.73 -8.93
C PRO A 21 7.11 16.58 -9.91
N GLU A 22 7.40 16.29 -11.17
CA GLU A 22 6.39 16.09 -12.23
C GLU A 22 5.94 14.63 -12.35
N ALA A 23 6.49 13.72 -11.54
CA ALA A 23 6.03 12.33 -11.52
C ALA A 23 4.57 12.31 -11.04
N ASP A 24 3.68 11.69 -11.82
CA ASP A 24 2.25 11.68 -11.58
C ASP A 24 1.81 10.30 -11.02
N PRO A 25 1.49 10.21 -9.71
CA PRO A 25 1.08 8.96 -9.09
C PRO A 25 -0.27 8.42 -9.60
N THR A 26 -1.01 9.22 -10.39
CA THR A 26 -2.27 8.78 -10.99
C THR A 26 -2.08 8.07 -12.33
N SER A 27 -0.93 8.27 -12.99
CA SER A 27 -0.59 7.66 -14.28
C SER A 27 0.56 6.66 -14.22
N GLU A 28 1.38 6.69 -13.17
CA GLU A 28 2.50 5.75 -12.94
C GLU A 28 2.31 4.92 -11.67
N ILE A 29 2.89 3.71 -11.64
CA ILE A 29 3.01 2.93 -10.39
C ILE A 29 4.34 3.30 -9.73
N LEU A 30 4.26 4.09 -8.65
CA LEU A 30 5.43 4.66 -7.98
C LEU A 30 5.59 4.15 -6.56
N ASP A 31 6.81 3.74 -6.19
CA ASP A 31 7.22 3.46 -4.82
C ASP A 31 7.94 4.69 -4.25
N LEU A 32 7.31 5.35 -3.28
CA LEU A 32 7.80 6.59 -2.68
C LEU A 32 9.05 6.33 -1.84
N ARG A 33 10.21 6.86 -2.28
CA ARG A 33 11.43 6.89 -1.48
C ARG A 33 12.15 8.22 -1.60
N TRP A 34 12.22 8.93 -0.48
CA TRP A 34 13.00 10.14 -0.37
C TRP A 34 14.49 9.83 -0.47
N CYS A 35 15.20 10.59 -1.31
CA CYS A 35 16.66 10.62 -1.27
C CYS A 35 17.13 11.50 -0.11
N GLU A 36 18.38 11.33 0.33
CA GLU A 36 18.92 12.06 1.49
C GLU A 36 18.69 13.58 1.43
N PRO A 37 18.93 14.29 0.30
CA PRO A 37 18.73 15.74 0.22
C PRO A 37 17.27 16.20 0.32
N HIS A 38 16.32 15.32 -0.05
CA HIS A 38 14.89 15.64 -0.07
C HIS A 38 14.13 14.96 1.05
N SER A 39 14.83 14.29 1.97
CA SER A 39 14.20 13.66 3.12
C SER A 39 13.41 14.71 3.89
N PRO A 40 12.10 14.50 4.12
CA PRO A 40 11.30 15.46 4.86
C PRO A 40 11.85 15.55 6.29
N MET A 41 11.75 16.74 6.87
CA MET A 41 12.06 16.92 8.28
C MET A 41 11.19 15.98 9.10
N ARG A 42 11.83 15.21 9.97
CA ARG A 42 11.16 14.33 10.93
C ARG A 42 11.04 15.07 12.26
N ASP A 43 10.06 14.68 13.06
CA ASP A 43 9.79 15.21 14.39
C ASP A 43 9.25 16.67 14.38
N GLY A 44 8.47 17.01 13.35
CA GLY A 44 7.71 18.25 13.29
C GLY A 44 6.54 18.29 14.28
N VAL A 45 5.97 19.47 14.53
CA VAL A 45 4.79 19.61 15.40
C VAL A 45 3.61 18.75 14.93
N ASP A 46 3.46 18.59 13.62
CA ASP A 46 2.40 17.77 13.02
C ASP A 46 2.68 16.27 13.15
N ASP A 47 3.94 15.84 13.26
CA ASP A 47 4.29 14.43 13.49
C ASP A 47 3.81 13.96 14.87
N THR A 48 3.78 14.87 15.85
CA THR A 48 3.25 14.60 17.20
C THR A 48 1.73 14.55 17.26
N ALA A 49 1.03 15.10 16.24
CA ALA A 49 -0.42 15.09 16.18
C ALA A 49 -0.98 13.73 15.77
N VAL A 50 -0.19 12.91 15.08
CA VAL A 50 -0.57 11.57 14.66
C VAL A 50 -0.21 10.57 15.75
N THR A 51 -1.19 10.18 16.56
CA THR A 51 -1.04 8.99 17.40
C THR A 51 -1.25 7.76 16.53
N ALA A 52 -0.16 7.08 16.18
CA ALA A 52 -0.23 5.75 15.61
C ALA A 52 -0.74 4.79 16.69
N ALA A 53 -2.06 4.61 16.78
CA ALA A 53 -2.61 3.45 17.46
C ALA A 53 -2.16 2.24 16.65
N ALA A 54 -1.18 1.49 17.17
CA ALA A 54 -0.84 0.20 16.63
C ALA A 54 -2.06 -0.70 16.77
N TYR A 55 -2.93 -0.72 15.76
CA TYR A 55 -3.88 -1.80 15.58
C TYR A 55 -3.04 -3.04 15.24
N LEU A 56 -2.53 -3.70 16.27
CA LEU A 56 -1.97 -5.05 16.21
C LEU A 56 -3.11 -6.09 15.98
N SER A 57 -4.09 -5.76 15.14
CA SER A 57 -5.02 -6.73 14.59
C SER A 57 -4.46 -7.10 13.22
N GLY A 58 -3.75 -8.22 13.19
CA GLY A 58 -3.25 -8.82 11.97
C GLY A 58 -4.34 -8.94 10.91
N SER A 59 -3.93 -8.79 9.65
CA SER A 59 -4.68 -9.18 8.46
C SER A 59 -6.17 -8.82 8.52
N ALA A 60 -6.51 -7.53 8.44
CA ALA A 60 -7.80 -7.14 7.88
C ALA A 60 -7.74 -7.28 6.35
N GLU A 61 -7.26 -8.41 5.83
CA GLU A 61 -7.80 -8.86 4.56
C GLU A 61 -9.29 -9.03 4.84
N ALA A 62 -10.14 -8.31 4.11
CA ALA A 62 -11.57 -8.52 4.18
C ALA A 62 -11.80 -10.02 4.09
N GLY A 63 -12.17 -10.64 5.22
CA GLY A 63 -12.27 -12.09 5.32
C GLY A 63 -13.14 -12.51 4.16
N GLY A 64 -12.58 -13.29 3.24
CA GLY A 64 -13.17 -13.48 1.90
C GLY A 64 -14.56 -14.13 1.90
N GLU A 65 -15.19 -14.31 3.06
CA GLU A 65 -16.59 -14.63 3.26
C GLU A 65 -17.51 -13.64 2.55
N ASP A 66 -17.35 -12.33 2.76
CA ASP A 66 -18.18 -11.33 2.09
C ASP A 66 -17.99 -11.43 0.57
N ASN A 67 -16.74 -11.51 0.11
CA ASN A 67 -16.42 -11.68 -1.30
C ASN A 67 -17.00 -12.98 -1.89
N ARG A 68 -16.96 -14.10 -1.13
CA ARG A 68 -17.57 -15.38 -1.54
C ARG A 68 -19.09 -15.29 -1.64
N ALA A 69 -19.75 -14.59 -0.73
CA ALA A 69 -21.20 -14.36 -0.79
C ALA A 69 -21.59 -13.56 -2.04
N TRP A 70 -20.83 -12.51 -2.36
CA TRP A 70 -20.99 -11.73 -3.58
C TRP A 70 -20.73 -12.56 -4.84
N CYS A 71 -19.65 -13.33 -4.89
CA CYS A 71 -19.35 -14.25 -6.00
C CYS A 71 -20.50 -15.26 -6.23
N ALA A 72 -21.07 -15.82 -5.17
CA ALA A 72 -22.20 -16.73 -5.29
C ALA A 72 -23.44 -16.05 -5.89
N LEU A 73 -23.69 -14.77 -5.61
CA LEU A 73 -24.79 -14.01 -6.22
C LEU A 73 -24.53 -13.73 -7.71
N PHE A 74 -23.35 -13.23 -8.07
CA PHE A 74 -23.06 -12.79 -9.44
C PHE A 74 -22.71 -13.93 -10.41
N HIS A 75 -22.13 -15.03 -9.91
CA HIS A 75 -21.76 -16.18 -10.74
C HIS A 75 -22.82 -17.29 -10.75
N ARG A 76 -23.98 -17.07 -10.13
CA ARG A 76 -25.16 -17.91 -10.36
C ARG A 76 -25.61 -17.69 -11.81
N ARG A 77 -25.15 -18.57 -12.70
CA ARG A 77 -25.59 -18.67 -14.09
C ARG A 77 -27.07 -19.08 -14.11
N ASN A 78 -27.84 -18.44 -15.00
CA ASN A 78 -29.15 -18.93 -15.46
C ASN A 78 -29.02 -20.35 -16.03
#